data_AF-A0A0D2CNI0-F1
#
_entry.id   AF-A0A0D2CNI0-F1
#
_cell.length_a   1.000
_cell.length_b   1.000
_cell.length_c   1.000
_cell.angle_alpha   90.00
_cell.angle_beta   90.00
_cell.angle_gamma   90.00
#
_symmetry.space_group_name_H-M   'P 1'
#
loop_
_entity.id
_entity.type
_entity.pdbx_description
1 polymer ?
#
loop_
_entity_poly.entity_id
_entity_poly.type
_entity_poly.pdbx_seq_one_letter_code
_entity_poly.pdbx_strand_id
1 'polypeptide(L)'
;MEDNDDPVQIADSGEADVEMGTAEEAQEVEEEGAQGEGNGDETLEPNGDGPASNPQTVFLEYLKSPIVQLVVGAGEDETTLTAHKAILTQSPYFADILADLEDDQLTIALADESLDAVGCFLQYQYTGEYFPRRLANTADGLENDPSVPPVDDTGAQLLKHARVYTLAQKLGISDLKTLAHSKIHRINSTAVGEIAYARYVYGNTPAEDTTIRKPVAAFWATRSHVLRHEAEAEFKNMCLQYPQFGFDVLSLVLDQREKRARERDEEGTPGGGRGRKRMRPSVNV
;
A
#
# COMPACT_ATOMS: atom_id res chain seq x y z
N MET A 1 -41.59 31.25 17.83
CA MET A 1 -40.93 31.74 16.60
C MET A 1 -39.78 30.79 16.38
N GLU A 2 -40.00 29.93 15.40
CA GLU A 2 -39.19 28.77 15.03
C GLU A 2 -37.80 29.16 14.51
N ASP A 3 -36.87 28.25 14.77
CA ASP A 3 -35.75 27.75 13.97
C ASP A 3 -35.29 28.52 12.72
N ASN A 4 -33.97 28.63 12.58
CA ASN A 4 -33.32 28.24 11.34
C ASN A 4 -31.85 27.84 11.61
N ASP A 5 -31.64 26.55 11.86
CA ASP A 5 -30.39 25.84 11.62
C ASP A 5 -30.32 25.52 10.12
N ASP A 6 -29.38 26.10 9.40
CA ASP A 6 -29.07 25.70 8.02
C ASP A 6 -27.86 24.75 8.03
N PRO A 7 -28.00 23.48 7.60
CA PRO A 7 -26.86 22.60 7.40
C PRO A 7 -26.17 22.92 6.06
N VAL A 8 -24.85 23.12 6.11
CA VAL A 8 -24.01 23.28 4.93
C VAL A 8 -24.04 21.98 4.12
N GLN A 9 -24.71 22.02 2.97
CA GLN A 9 -24.68 20.95 1.98
C GLN A 9 -23.34 20.96 1.23
N ILE A 10 -22.56 19.90 1.39
CA ILE A 10 -21.37 19.64 0.59
C ILE A 10 -21.86 19.04 -0.74
N ALA A 11 -21.55 19.73 -1.83
CA ALA A 11 -21.90 19.29 -3.17
C ALA A 11 -21.09 18.04 -3.56
N ASP A 12 -21.82 16.97 -3.87
CA ASP A 12 -21.34 15.80 -4.58
C ASP A 12 -20.96 16.18 -6.02
N SER A 13 -19.67 16.19 -6.33
CA SER A 13 -19.15 16.25 -7.69
C SER A 13 -18.42 14.94 -7.99
N GLY A 14 -19.17 13.97 -8.47
CA GLY A 14 -18.62 12.75 -9.03
C GLY A 14 -17.87 13.05 -10.33
N GLU A 15 -16.55 12.83 -10.31
CA GLU A 15 -15.79 12.44 -11.48
C GLU A 15 -14.95 11.22 -11.11
N ALA A 16 -15.29 10.09 -11.73
CA ALA A 16 -14.49 8.87 -11.72
C ALA A 16 -13.59 8.83 -12.96
N ASP A 17 -12.34 8.42 -12.72
CA ASP A 17 -11.33 7.82 -13.62
C ASP A 17 -10.01 8.61 -13.68
N VAL A 18 -8.99 8.06 -13.03
CA VAL A 18 -7.63 8.08 -13.59
C VAL A 18 -6.86 6.81 -13.20
N GLU A 19 -6.60 5.99 -14.21
CA GLU A 19 -5.69 4.84 -14.19
C GLU A 19 -4.27 5.32 -13.85
N MET A 20 -3.69 4.79 -12.77
CA MET A 20 -2.35 5.17 -12.31
C MET A 20 -1.30 4.41 -13.12
N GLY A 21 -0.74 5.07 -14.13
CA GLY A 21 0.40 4.57 -14.90
C GLY A 21 1.62 4.32 -14.01
N THR A 22 2.17 3.11 -14.13
CA THR A 22 3.42 2.67 -13.53
C THR A 22 4.59 3.52 -14.04
N ALA A 23 5.40 4.05 -13.12
CA ALA A 23 6.71 4.59 -13.46
C ALA A 23 7.71 3.43 -13.50
N GLU A 24 7.93 2.86 -14.68
CA GLU A 24 9.05 1.95 -14.94
C GLU A 24 10.32 2.78 -15.18
N GLU A 25 11.32 2.63 -14.30
CA GLU A 25 12.70 3.03 -14.60
C GLU A 25 13.34 1.90 -15.41
N ALA A 26 13.53 2.14 -16.71
CA ALA A 26 14.27 1.27 -17.61
C ALA A 26 15.78 1.41 -17.35
N GLN A 27 16.42 0.31 -16.95
CA GLN A 27 17.88 0.20 -16.89
C GLN A 27 18.33 -0.60 -18.13
N GLU A 28 18.95 0.10 -19.08
CA GLU A 28 19.56 -0.50 -20.27
C GLU A 28 20.81 -1.30 -19.90
N VAL A 29 20.85 -2.57 -20.28
CA VAL A 29 22.08 -3.38 -20.35
C VAL A 29 22.11 -4.02 -21.74
N GLU A 30 23.18 -3.76 -22.47
CA GLU A 30 23.46 -4.28 -23.81
C GLU A 30 23.68 -5.80 -23.79
N GLU A 31 23.02 -6.54 -24.68
CA GLU A 31 23.39 -7.92 -25.03
C GLU A 31 23.74 -8.03 -26.52
N GLU A 32 25.00 -8.37 -26.79
CA GLU A 32 25.45 -8.97 -28.04
C GLU A 32 24.98 -10.43 -28.11
N GLY A 33 24.45 -10.83 -29.27
CA GLY A 33 23.66 -12.04 -29.40
C GLY A 33 24.43 -13.37 -29.55
N ALA A 34 23.66 -14.46 -29.49
CA ALA A 34 23.91 -15.69 -30.22
C ALA A 34 22.61 -16.52 -30.31
N GLN A 35 22.34 -17.04 -31.51
CA GLN A 35 21.24 -17.95 -31.83
C GLN A 35 21.42 -19.32 -31.16
N GLY A 36 20.31 -19.93 -30.74
CA GLY A 36 20.26 -21.35 -30.37
C GLY A 36 18.84 -21.84 -30.15
N GLU A 37 18.32 -22.65 -31.07
CA GLU A 37 17.08 -23.41 -30.92
C GLU A 37 17.24 -24.49 -29.83
N GLY A 38 16.22 -24.68 -28.98
CA GLY A 38 16.22 -25.73 -27.97
C GLY A 38 14.90 -25.87 -27.22
N ASN A 39 14.12 -26.87 -27.61
CA ASN A 39 12.94 -27.38 -26.92
C ASN A 39 13.38 -28.07 -25.60
N GLY A 40 12.78 -27.76 -24.44
CA GLY A 40 13.15 -28.39 -23.17
C GLY A 40 12.29 -27.98 -21.99
N ASP A 41 11.37 -28.85 -21.62
CA ASP A 41 10.71 -28.95 -20.31
C ASP A 41 11.77 -29.11 -19.21
N GLU A 42 11.99 -28.08 -18.39
CA GLU A 42 12.91 -28.15 -17.24
C GLU A 42 12.12 -28.24 -15.93
N THR A 43 11.96 -29.48 -15.52
CA THR A 43 11.72 -29.90 -14.15
C THR A 43 12.92 -29.53 -13.28
N LEU A 44 12.71 -28.63 -12.32
CA LEU A 44 13.70 -28.29 -11.30
C LEU A 44 13.83 -29.47 -10.32
N GLU A 45 14.95 -30.17 -10.35
CA GLU A 45 15.34 -31.11 -9.29
C GLU A 45 15.78 -30.36 -8.02
N PRO A 46 15.26 -30.71 -6.84
CA PRO A 46 15.75 -30.16 -5.58
C PRO A 46 16.85 -31.08 -5.01
N ASN A 47 18.09 -30.58 -4.97
CA ASN A 47 19.11 -31.11 -4.08
C ASN A 47 18.90 -30.55 -2.67
N GLY A 48 18.45 -31.39 -1.75
CA GLY A 48 18.29 -31.05 -0.33
C GLY A 48 17.66 -32.19 0.47
N ASP A 49 18.50 -32.93 1.18
CA ASP A 49 18.21 -34.19 1.87
C ASP A 49 17.39 -33.98 3.17
N GLY A 50 16.09 -33.73 3.01
CA GLY A 50 15.08 -33.78 4.07
C GLY A 50 13.77 -34.31 3.49
N PRO A 51 12.95 -35.07 4.25
CA PRO A 51 11.70 -35.59 3.71
C PRO A 51 10.84 -34.40 3.29
N ALA A 52 10.54 -34.30 2.00
CA ALA A 52 9.55 -33.35 1.47
C ALA A 52 8.24 -33.62 2.21
N SER A 53 7.97 -32.81 3.24
CA SER A 53 6.81 -33.01 4.11
C SER A 53 5.57 -32.81 3.26
N ASN A 54 4.70 -33.81 3.22
CA ASN A 54 3.47 -33.73 2.45
C ASN A 54 2.65 -32.54 2.99
N PRO A 55 2.20 -31.59 2.15
CA PRO A 55 1.46 -30.41 2.62
C PRO A 55 0.22 -30.79 3.42
N GLN A 56 -0.38 -31.95 3.14
CA GLN A 56 -1.53 -32.47 3.85
C GLN A 56 -1.19 -32.98 5.26
N THR A 57 0.02 -33.52 5.48
CA THR A 57 0.45 -33.95 6.82
C THR A 57 0.80 -32.75 7.70
N VAL A 58 1.42 -31.71 7.12
CA VAL A 58 1.70 -30.44 7.82
C VAL A 58 0.41 -29.77 8.28
N PHE A 59 -0.61 -29.73 7.43
CA PHE A 59 -1.89 -29.12 7.81
C PHE A 59 -2.60 -29.90 8.93
N LEU A 60 -2.55 -31.24 8.91
CA LEU A 60 -3.11 -32.05 9.99
C LEU A 60 -2.37 -31.87 11.32
N GLU A 61 -1.06 -31.62 11.29
CA GLU A 61 -0.29 -31.28 12.49
C GLU A 61 -0.72 -29.93 13.07
N TYR A 62 -1.00 -28.94 12.21
CA TYR A 62 -1.54 -27.65 12.66
C TYR A 62 -2.86 -27.80 13.41
N LEU A 63 -3.80 -28.59 12.87
CA LEU A 63 -5.11 -28.81 13.49
C LEU A 63 -5.08 -29.64 14.78
N LYS A 64 -3.99 -30.36 15.05
CA LYS A 64 -3.80 -31.10 16.31
C LYS A 64 -3.10 -30.29 17.38
N SER A 65 -2.55 -29.13 17.03
CA SER A 65 -1.87 -28.28 18.00
C SER A 65 -2.88 -27.64 18.98
N PRO A 66 -2.45 -27.31 20.22
CA PRO A 66 -3.30 -26.65 21.20
C PRO A 66 -3.94 -25.36 20.67
N ILE A 67 -5.09 -25.00 21.21
CA ILE A 67 -5.79 -23.76 20.84
C ILE A 67 -5.30 -22.63 21.74
N VAL A 68 -4.88 -21.54 21.12
CA VAL A 68 -4.53 -20.27 21.77
C VAL A 68 -5.73 -19.32 21.68
N GLN A 69 -6.03 -18.66 22.78
CA GLN A 69 -7.02 -17.58 22.86
C GLN A 69 -6.32 -16.24 22.65
N LEU A 70 -6.78 -15.48 21.66
CA LEU A 70 -6.34 -14.13 21.37
C LEU A 70 -7.42 -13.15 21.84
N VAL A 71 -7.14 -12.39 22.90
CA VAL A 71 -8.03 -11.36 23.41
C VAL A 71 -7.70 -10.05 22.69
N VAL A 72 -8.55 -9.64 21.74
CA VAL A 72 -8.30 -8.51 20.84
C VAL A 72 -9.16 -7.31 21.25
N GLY A 73 -8.57 -6.12 21.22
CA GLY A 73 -9.25 -4.89 21.63
C GLY A 73 -9.31 -4.72 23.16
N ALA A 74 -10.03 -3.69 23.61
CA ALA A 74 -10.15 -3.35 25.02
C ALA A 74 -11.55 -2.81 25.35
N GLY A 75 -11.97 -2.95 26.60
CA GLY A 75 -13.24 -2.41 27.07
C GLY A 75 -14.45 -3.11 26.43
N GLU A 76 -15.39 -2.34 25.89
CA GLU A 76 -16.62 -2.87 25.29
C GLU A 76 -16.38 -3.56 23.93
N ASP A 77 -15.27 -3.26 23.26
CA ASP A 77 -14.89 -3.85 21.97
C ASP A 77 -13.98 -5.10 22.13
N GLU A 78 -13.72 -5.54 23.37
CA GLU A 78 -12.91 -6.73 23.64
C GLU A 78 -13.58 -7.98 23.08
N THR A 79 -12.87 -8.67 22.19
CA THR A 79 -13.35 -9.89 21.53
C THR A 79 -12.29 -10.97 21.61
N THR A 80 -12.69 -12.18 22.02
CA THR A 80 -11.79 -13.33 22.03
C THR A 80 -11.89 -14.11 20.72
N LEU A 81 -10.77 -14.24 20.02
CA LEU A 81 -10.59 -15.13 18.88
C LEU A 81 -9.80 -16.37 19.31
N THR A 82 -9.93 -17.47 18.58
CA THR A 82 -9.19 -18.71 18.85
C THR A 82 -8.44 -19.17 17.61
N ALA A 83 -7.20 -19.59 17.76
CA ALA A 83 -6.38 -20.13 16.68
C ALA A 83 -5.46 -21.26 17.16
N HIS A 84 -4.99 -22.08 16.23
CA HIS A 84 -4.08 -23.18 16.54
C HIS A 84 -2.67 -22.65 16.84
N LYS A 85 -2.02 -23.16 17.90
CA LYS A 85 -0.66 -22.76 18.32
C LYS A 85 0.32 -22.83 17.15
N ALA A 86 0.29 -23.92 16.39
CA ALA A 86 1.23 -24.13 15.28
C ALA A 86 1.02 -23.17 14.08
N ILE A 87 -0.19 -22.62 13.93
CA ILE A 87 -0.50 -21.58 12.94
C ILE A 87 0.08 -20.24 13.40
N LEU A 88 -0.05 -19.91 14.70
CA LEU A 88 0.47 -18.67 15.26
C LEU A 88 2.00 -18.64 15.32
N THR A 89 2.66 -19.76 15.60
CA THR A 89 4.13 -19.85 15.69
C THR A 89 4.87 -19.58 14.38
N GLN A 90 4.17 -19.43 13.25
CA GLN A 90 4.77 -18.92 12.02
C GLN A 90 5.17 -17.44 12.13
N SER A 91 4.53 -16.70 13.05
CA SER A 91 4.97 -15.37 13.45
C SER A 91 6.09 -15.48 14.49
N PRO A 92 7.26 -14.86 14.25
CA PRO A 92 8.31 -14.77 15.26
C PRO A 92 7.80 -14.15 16.58
N TYR A 93 6.95 -13.12 16.48
CA TYR A 93 6.34 -12.47 17.65
C TYR A 93 5.53 -13.46 18.52
N PHE A 94 4.66 -14.26 17.90
CA PHE A 94 3.89 -15.25 18.65
C PHE A 94 4.74 -16.45 19.06
N ALA A 95 5.73 -16.85 18.27
CA ALA A 95 6.64 -17.94 18.61
C ALA A 95 7.41 -17.65 19.91
N ASP A 96 7.92 -16.41 20.05
CA ASP A 96 8.63 -15.97 21.25
C ASP A 96 7.69 -15.98 22.47
N ILE A 97 6.48 -15.43 22.35
CA ILE A 97 5.50 -15.40 23.46
C ILE A 97 5.04 -16.81 23.84
N LEU A 98 4.77 -17.66 22.87
CA LEU A 98 4.25 -19.01 23.07
C LEU A 98 5.31 -20.01 23.55
N ALA A 99 6.60 -19.67 23.45
CA ALA A 99 7.69 -20.46 24.00
C ALA A 99 7.73 -20.40 25.54
N ASP A 100 7.30 -19.28 26.11
CA ASP A 100 7.30 -19.05 27.56
C ASP A 100 6.01 -19.49 28.25
N LEU A 101 4.95 -19.78 27.48
CA LEU A 101 3.63 -20.18 28.00
C LEU A 101 3.49 -21.71 28.09
N GLU A 102 2.96 -22.17 29.21
CA GLU A 102 2.53 -23.56 29.39
C GLU A 102 1.29 -23.86 28.53
N ASP A 103 1.18 -25.10 28.03
CA ASP A 103 0.12 -25.50 27.09
C ASP A 103 -1.30 -25.46 27.70
N ASP A 104 -1.43 -25.31 29.02
CA ASP A 104 -2.69 -25.16 29.75
C ASP A 104 -3.12 -23.69 29.95
N GLN A 105 -2.25 -22.71 29.64
CA GLN A 105 -2.51 -21.27 29.80
C GLN A 105 -2.21 -20.46 28.54
N LEU A 106 -2.74 -20.90 27.39
CA LEU A 106 -2.51 -20.26 26.09
C LEU A 106 -3.45 -19.09 25.82
N THR A 107 -3.31 -17.99 26.57
CA THR A 107 -4.06 -16.74 26.34
C THR A 107 -3.10 -15.58 26.09
N ILE A 108 -3.30 -14.86 24.98
CA ILE A 108 -2.48 -13.70 24.58
C ILE A 108 -3.39 -12.48 24.42
N ALA A 109 -3.01 -11.38 25.07
CA ALA A 109 -3.71 -10.09 24.94
C ALA A 109 -3.12 -9.24 23.80
N LEU A 110 -4.00 -8.72 22.95
CA LEU A 110 -3.74 -7.86 21.80
C LEU A 110 -4.63 -6.60 21.92
N ALA A 111 -4.47 -5.88 23.03
CA ALA A 111 -5.37 -4.78 23.42
C ALA A 111 -5.39 -3.61 22.42
N ASP A 112 -4.25 -3.31 21.80
CA ASP A 112 -4.10 -2.20 20.85
C ASP A 112 -4.46 -2.59 19.41
N GLU A 113 -4.81 -3.87 19.15
CA GLU A 113 -5.03 -4.38 17.80
C GLU A 113 -6.50 -4.33 17.40
N SER A 114 -6.73 -4.07 16.12
CA SER A 114 -8.07 -4.08 15.54
C SER A 114 -8.55 -5.50 15.27
N LEU A 115 -9.78 -5.81 15.66
CA LEU A 115 -10.42 -7.11 15.41
C LEU A 115 -10.36 -7.52 13.93
N ASP A 116 -10.65 -6.58 13.02
CA ASP A 116 -10.60 -6.81 11.58
C ASP A 116 -9.19 -7.16 11.08
N ALA A 117 -8.17 -6.47 11.62
CA ALA A 117 -6.78 -6.72 11.23
C ALA A 117 -6.29 -8.09 11.71
N VAL A 118 -6.61 -8.46 12.96
CA VAL A 118 -6.31 -9.80 13.50
C VAL A 118 -7.09 -10.87 12.75
N GLY A 119 -8.35 -10.63 12.41
CA GLY A 119 -9.16 -11.52 11.57
C GLY A 119 -8.53 -11.76 10.19
N CYS A 120 -8.07 -10.69 9.52
CA CYS A 120 -7.36 -10.78 8.24
C CYS A 120 -6.04 -11.54 8.38
N PHE A 121 -5.27 -11.29 9.44
CA PHE A 121 -4.05 -12.04 9.74
C PHE A 121 -4.33 -13.53 9.91
N LEU A 122 -5.32 -13.91 10.71
CA LEU A 122 -5.68 -15.32 10.91
C LEU A 122 -6.12 -15.95 9.59
N GLN A 123 -6.98 -15.29 8.82
CA GLN A 123 -7.43 -15.79 7.52
C GLN A 123 -6.24 -16.03 6.58
N TYR A 124 -5.29 -15.09 6.52
CA TYR A 124 -4.06 -15.24 5.76
C TYR A 124 -3.25 -16.45 6.26
N GLN A 125 -3.12 -16.63 7.57
CA GLN A 125 -2.30 -17.70 8.12
C GLN A 125 -2.82 -19.10 7.79
N TYR A 126 -4.14 -19.25 7.58
CA TYR A 126 -4.76 -20.51 7.14
C TYR A 126 -4.80 -20.69 5.62
N THR A 127 -4.89 -19.61 4.85
CA THR A 127 -5.26 -19.70 3.42
C THR A 127 -4.24 -19.07 2.46
N GLY A 128 -3.24 -18.37 2.99
CA GLY A 128 -2.28 -17.56 2.21
C GLY A 128 -2.84 -16.25 1.66
N GLU A 129 -4.10 -15.91 1.99
CA GLU A 129 -4.81 -14.75 1.46
C GLU A 129 -5.85 -14.26 2.49
N TYR A 130 -6.31 -13.01 2.37
CA TYR A 130 -7.42 -12.52 3.19
C TYR A 130 -8.44 -11.75 2.33
N PHE A 131 -9.64 -11.53 2.82
CA PHE A 131 -10.69 -10.89 2.04
C PHE A 131 -10.59 -9.34 2.07
N PRO A 132 -10.77 -8.64 0.93
CA PRO A 132 -11.00 -9.16 -0.42
C PRO A 132 -9.72 -9.74 -1.04
N ARG A 133 -9.87 -10.83 -1.81
CA ARG A 133 -8.74 -11.53 -2.45
C ARG A 133 -8.30 -10.80 -3.71
N ARG A 134 -7.02 -10.93 -4.08
CA ARG A 134 -6.55 -10.45 -5.38
C ARG A 134 -7.10 -11.32 -6.51
N LEU A 135 -7.59 -10.69 -7.57
CA LEU A 135 -8.09 -11.38 -8.75
C LEU A 135 -6.93 -11.67 -9.70
N ALA A 136 -6.72 -12.93 -10.07
CA ALA A 136 -5.62 -13.32 -10.95
C ALA A 136 -5.77 -12.80 -12.39
N ASN A 137 -7.00 -12.53 -12.82
CA ASN A 137 -7.36 -12.11 -14.17
C ASN A 137 -7.41 -10.59 -14.37
N THR A 138 -7.30 -9.81 -13.30
CA THR A 138 -7.34 -8.34 -13.34
C THR A 138 -6.18 -7.83 -12.49
N ALA A 139 -5.17 -7.22 -13.12
CA ALA A 139 -3.94 -6.80 -12.44
C ALA A 139 -4.20 -5.99 -11.15
N ASP A 140 -5.23 -5.13 -11.20
CA ASP A 140 -5.66 -4.26 -10.09
C ASP A 140 -6.98 -4.68 -9.44
N GLY A 141 -7.48 -5.88 -9.76
CA GLY A 141 -8.77 -6.34 -9.26
C GLY A 141 -8.69 -6.92 -7.85
N LEU A 142 -9.57 -6.44 -6.97
CA LEU A 142 -9.93 -7.11 -5.72
C LEU A 142 -11.31 -7.75 -5.88
N GLU A 143 -11.53 -8.86 -5.18
CA GLU A 143 -12.85 -9.48 -5.04
C GLU A 143 -13.88 -8.45 -4.57
N ASN A 144 -15.04 -8.40 -5.22
CA ASN A 144 -16.06 -7.41 -4.89
C ASN A 144 -16.68 -7.70 -3.52
N ASP A 145 -16.68 -6.68 -2.66
CA ASP A 145 -17.42 -6.69 -1.40
C ASP A 145 -18.71 -5.87 -1.57
N PRO A 146 -19.89 -6.49 -1.62
CA PRO A 146 -21.15 -5.76 -1.78
C PRO A 146 -21.50 -4.91 -0.55
N SER A 147 -20.83 -5.10 0.58
CA SER A 147 -21.04 -4.30 1.80
C SER A 147 -20.29 -2.96 1.78
N VAL A 148 -19.42 -2.75 0.79
CA VAL A 148 -18.51 -1.61 0.72
C VAL A 148 -18.69 -0.88 -0.62
N PRO A 149 -18.69 0.46 -0.64
CA PRO A 149 -18.80 1.21 -1.90
C PRO A 149 -17.58 0.97 -2.82
N PRO A 150 -17.74 1.11 -4.14
CA PRO A 150 -16.66 0.92 -5.11
C PRO A 150 -15.56 1.98 -5.00
N VAL A 151 -15.88 3.15 -4.44
CA VAL A 151 -14.93 4.24 -4.16
C VAL A 151 -14.88 4.44 -2.65
N ASP A 152 -13.67 4.46 -2.09
CA ASP A 152 -13.42 4.70 -0.67
C ASP A 152 -13.44 6.20 -0.36
N ASP A 153 -14.61 6.70 0.03
CA ASP A 153 -14.84 8.11 0.37
C ASP A 153 -14.50 8.47 1.83
N THR A 154 -14.46 7.47 2.71
CA THR A 154 -14.14 7.62 4.14
C THR A 154 -12.71 7.22 4.49
N GLY A 155 -12.05 6.45 3.64
CA GLY A 155 -10.73 5.85 3.92
C GLY A 155 -10.83 4.51 4.64
N ALA A 156 -12.03 3.96 4.86
CA ALA A 156 -12.22 2.72 5.60
C ALA A 156 -11.54 1.52 4.93
N GLN A 157 -11.54 1.46 3.60
CA GLN A 157 -10.91 0.38 2.84
C GLN A 157 -9.39 0.48 2.89
N LEU A 158 -8.85 1.69 2.70
CA LEU A 158 -7.44 1.98 2.86
C LEU A 158 -6.97 1.64 4.28
N LEU A 159 -7.70 2.09 5.30
CA LEU A 159 -7.37 1.86 6.71
C LEU A 159 -7.41 0.39 7.09
N LYS A 160 -8.35 -0.40 6.55
CA LYS A 160 -8.38 -1.85 6.74
C LYS A 160 -7.04 -2.47 6.35
N HIS A 161 -6.54 -2.17 5.15
CA HIS A 161 -5.28 -2.73 4.67
C HIS A 161 -4.05 -2.11 5.35
N ALA A 162 -4.10 -0.83 5.70
CA ALA A 162 -3.04 -0.16 6.46
C ALA A 162 -2.85 -0.80 7.85
N ARG A 163 -3.94 -1.14 8.55
CA ARG A 163 -3.89 -1.84 9.84
C ARG A 163 -3.32 -3.25 9.71
N VAL A 164 -3.64 -3.97 8.64
CA VAL A 164 -3.02 -5.28 8.35
C VAL A 164 -1.54 -5.12 8.07
N TYR A 165 -1.13 -4.07 7.34
CA TYR A 165 0.27 -3.79 7.04
C TYR A 165 1.11 -3.54 8.31
N THR A 166 0.62 -2.69 9.22
CA THR A 166 1.30 -2.39 10.49
C THR A 166 1.30 -3.60 11.42
N LEU A 167 0.19 -4.34 11.49
CA LEU A 167 0.11 -5.59 12.25
C LEU A 167 1.11 -6.62 11.72
N ALA A 168 1.18 -6.82 10.40
CA ALA A 168 2.12 -7.76 9.78
C ALA A 168 3.58 -7.41 10.08
N GLN A 169 3.91 -6.12 10.11
CA GLN A 169 5.23 -5.66 10.54
C GLN A 169 5.50 -6.01 12.01
N LYS A 170 4.56 -5.75 12.92
CA LYS A 170 4.69 -6.10 14.35
C LYS A 170 4.85 -7.62 14.55
N LEU A 171 4.10 -8.40 13.79
CA LEU A 171 4.12 -9.86 13.86
C LEU A 171 5.31 -10.50 13.12
N GLY A 172 6.10 -9.74 12.37
CA GLY A 172 7.22 -10.27 11.59
C GLY A 172 6.82 -11.12 10.38
N ILE A 173 5.62 -10.90 9.82
CA ILE A 173 5.13 -11.63 8.65
C ILE A 173 5.32 -10.79 7.38
N SER A 174 6.50 -10.87 6.77
CA SER A 174 6.89 -10.07 5.59
C SER A 174 5.97 -10.26 4.38
N ASP A 175 5.50 -11.48 4.14
CA ASP A 175 4.64 -11.79 3.00
C ASP A 175 3.24 -11.19 3.16
N LEU A 176 2.69 -11.20 4.39
CA LEU A 176 1.44 -10.50 4.70
C LEU A 176 1.60 -8.99 4.58
N LYS A 177 2.73 -8.44 5.04
CA LYS A 177 3.05 -7.01 4.87
C LYS A 177 3.06 -6.62 3.39
N THR A 178 3.69 -7.43 2.56
CA THR A 178 3.75 -7.24 1.10
C THR A 178 2.37 -7.37 0.45
N LEU A 179 1.60 -8.37 0.86
CA LEU A 179 0.23 -8.57 0.39
C LEU A 179 -0.66 -7.36 0.73
N ALA A 180 -0.62 -6.89 1.97
CA ALA A 180 -1.40 -5.74 2.41
C ALA A 180 -1.02 -4.47 1.65
N HIS A 181 0.28 -4.22 1.47
CA HIS A 181 0.77 -3.12 0.63
C HIS A 181 0.23 -3.20 -0.80
N SER A 182 0.28 -4.39 -1.39
CA SER A 182 -0.24 -4.64 -2.73
C SER A 182 -1.74 -4.33 -2.83
N LYS A 183 -2.53 -4.64 -1.80
CA LYS A 183 -3.97 -4.35 -1.79
C LYS A 183 -4.28 -2.87 -1.61
N ILE A 184 -3.48 -2.13 -0.84
CA ILE A 184 -3.65 -0.67 -0.69
C ILE A 184 -3.63 0.02 -2.06
N HIS A 185 -2.69 -0.34 -2.95
CA HIS A 185 -2.57 0.23 -4.29
C HIS A 185 -3.75 -0.06 -5.23
N ARG A 186 -4.65 -0.99 -4.85
CA ARG A 186 -5.83 -1.37 -5.64
C ARG A 186 -7.12 -0.73 -5.14
N ILE A 187 -7.06 0.07 -4.09
CA ILE A 187 -8.22 0.79 -3.57
C ILE A 187 -8.35 2.11 -4.32
N ASN A 188 -9.52 2.33 -4.91
CA ASN A 188 -9.88 3.64 -5.46
C ASN A 188 -10.48 4.50 -4.34
N SER A 189 -9.92 5.69 -4.12
CA SER A 189 -10.18 6.51 -2.94
C SER A 189 -10.35 7.99 -3.29
N THR A 190 -11.10 8.71 -2.46
CA THR A 190 -11.22 10.17 -2.57
C THR A 190 -10.11 10.88 -1.78
N ALA A 191 -9.97 12.18 -1.99
CA ALA A 191 -9.05 13.01 -1.19
C ALA A 191 -9.33 12.89 0.32
N VAL A 192 -10.59 12.77 0.73
CA VAL A 192 -10.98 12.61 2.15
C VAL A 192 -10.46 11.29 2.71
N GLY A 193 -10.68 10.19 2.00
CA GLY A 193 -10.18 8.88 2.41
C GLY A 193 -8.65 8.83 2.48
N GLU A 194 -7.98 9.50 1.56
CA GLU A 194 -6.52 9.57 1.48
C GLU A 194 -5.90 10.42 2.59
N ILE A 195 -6.60 11.45 3.10
CA ILE A 195 -6.16 12.16 4.30
C ILE A 195 -6.27 11.28 5.53
N ALA A 196 -7.37 10.52 5.67
CA ALA A 196 -7.54 9.59 6.78
C ALA A 196 -6.46 8.50 6.76
N TYR A 197 -6.18 7.96 5.58
CA TYR A 197 -5.09 6.99 5.36
C TYR A 197 -3.71 7.59 5.67
N ALA A 198 -3.40 8.77 5.17
CA ALA A 198 -2.13 9.45 5.46
C ALA A 198 -1.94 9.68 6.97
N ARG A 199 -2.99 10.10 7.68
CA ARG A 199 -2.96 10.28 9.14
C ARG A 199 -2.56 8.99 9.85
N TYR A 200 -3.16 7.87 9.43
CA TYR A 200 -2.84 6.57 10.02
C TYR A 200 -1.40 6.16 9.71
N VAL A 201 -0.96 6.24 8.44
CA VAL A 201 0.39 5.84 8.04
C VAL A 201 1.45 6.60 8.83
N TYR A 202 1.36 7.93 8.90
CA TYR A 202 2.37 8.73 9.58
C TYR A 202 2.31 8.61 11.11
N GLY A 203 1.16 8.23 11.67
CA GLY A 203 1.00 7.97 13.10
C GLY A 203 1.40 6.57 13.56
N ASN A 204 1.41 5.57 12.67
CA ASN A 204 1.56 4.15 13.04
C ASN A 204 2.74 3.44 12.35
N THR A 205 3.56 4.17 11.59
CA THR A 205 4.77 3.62 10.95
C THR A 205 5.98 4.46 11.32
N PRO A 206 7.20 3.90 11.34
CA PRO A 206 8.43 4.67 11.55
C PRO A 206 8.79 5.50 10.30
N ALA A 207 9.66 6.51 10.44
CA ALA A 207 10.02 7.42 9.35
C ALA A 207 10.77 6.72 8.20
N GLU A 208 11.45 5.63 8.53
CA GLU A 208 12.23 4.80 7.64
C GLU A 208 11.36 3.90 6.76
N ASP A 209 10.05 3.75 7.05
CA ASP A 209 9.15 2.97 6.22
C ASP A 209 8.71 3.73 4.97
N THR A 210 9.66 3.92 4.05
CA THR A 210 9.44 4.60 2.78
C THR A 210 8.50 3.83 1.87
N THR A 211 8.34 2.52 2.08
CA THR A 211 7.51 1.64 1.23
C THR A 211 6.07 2.11 1.23
N ILE A 212 5.51 2.39 2.41
CA ILE A 212 4.13 2.87 2.55
C ILE A 212 4.04 4.41 2.56
N ARG A 213 5.08 5.12 3.03
CA ARG A 213 5.06 6.59 3.11
C ARG A 213 5.28 7.31 1.77
N LYS A 214 6.17 6.79 0.90
CA LYS A 214 6.48 7.43 -0.39
C LYS A 214 5.27 7.49 -1.32
N PRO A 215 4.46 6.42 -1.48
CA PRO A 215 3.24 6.50 -2.28
C PRO A 215 2.23 7.52 -1.74
N VAL A 216 2.04 7.58 -0.41
CA VAL A 216 1.17 8.57 0.22
C VAL A 216 1.63 9.99 -0.10
N ALA A 217 2.92 10.28 0.06
CA ALA A 217 3.46 11.60 -0.25
C ALA A 217 3.35 11.92 -1.75
N ALA A 218 3.56 10.94 -2.63
CA ALA A 218 3.46 11.09 -4.08
C ALA A 218 2.02 11.40 -4.53
N PHE A 219 1.02 10.76 -3.92
CA PHE A 219 -0.40 11.05 -4.17
C PHE A 219 -0.70 12.54 -3.95
N TRP A 220 -0.24 13.09 -2.82
CA TRP A 220 -0.48 14.50 -2.49
C TRP A 220 0.39 15.48 -3.28
N ALA A 221 1.63 15.11 -3.61
CA ALA A 221 2.51 15.92 -4.44
C ALA A 221 1.94 16.15 -5.85
N THR A 222 1.40 15.09 -6.46
CA THR A 222 0.77 15.15 -7.79
C THR A 222 -0.56 15.91 -7.78
N ARG A 223 -1.26 15.92 -6.64
CA ARG A 223 -2.57 16.59 -6.43
C ARG A 223 -2.46 17.86 -5.57
N SER A 224 -1.34 18.56 -5.67
CA SER A 224 -1.08 19.79 -4.87
C SER A 224 -2.14 20.90 -5.01
N HIS A 225 -2.91 20.91 -6.10
CA HIS A 225 -4.03 21.84 -6.28
C HIS A 225 -5.23 21.50 -5.38
N VAL A 226 -5.64 20.22 -5.31
CA VAL A 226 -6.70 19.73 -4.41
C VAL A 226 -6.36 20.05 -2.96
N LEU A 227 -5.12 19.74 -2.58
CA LEU A 227 -4.62 19.97 -1.23
C LEU A 227 -4.66 21.44 -0.81
N ARG A 228 -4.48 22.38 -1.76
CA ARG A 228 -4.47 23.82 -1.49
C ARG A 228 -5.85 24.48 -1.54
N HIS A 229 -6.79 23.94 -2.32
CA HIS A 229 -8.09 24.57 -2.56
C HIS A 229 -9.26 23.86 -1.89
N GLU A 230 -9.18 22.54 -1.72
CA GLU A 230 -10.28 21.71 -1.23
C GLU A 230 -10.02 21.15 0.16
N ALA A 231 -8.75 20.89 0.51
CA ALA A 231 -8.36 20.24 1.76
C ALA A 231 -7.33 21.03 2.58
N GLU A 232 -7.34 22.36 2.49
CA GLU A 232 -6.32 23.23 3.12
C GLU A 232 -6.28 23.06 4.65
N ALA A 233 -7.44 22.98 5.29
CA ALA A 233 -7.55 22.88 6.74
C ALA A 233 -6.99 21.55 7.26
N GLU A 234 -7.36 20.45 6.61
CA GLU A 234 -6.91 19.09 6.91
C GLU A 234 -5.42 18.94 6.62
N PHE A 235 -4.94 19.48 5.49
CA PHE A 235 -3.52 19.47 5.15
C PHE A 235 -2.69 20.23 6.18
N LYS A 236 -3.15 21.43 6.57
CA LYS A 236 -2.48 22.23 7.61
C LYS A 236 -2.43 21.46 8.93
N ASN A 237 -3.52 20.82 9.33
CA ASN A 237 -3.55 19.99 10.53
C ASN A 237 -2.54 18.82 10.42
N MET A 238 -2.55 18.10 9.29
CA MET A 238 -1.61 17.02 9.02
C MET A 238 -0.15 17.46 9.11
N CYS A 239 0.21 18.61 8.56
CA CYS A 239 1.58 19.14 8.65
C CYS A 239 1.99 19.52 10.07
N LEU A 240 1.04 20.00 10.89
CA LEU A 240 1.31 20.35 12.29
C LEU A 240 1.42 19.11 13.18
N GLN A 241 0.59 18.10 12.94
CA GLN A 241 0.60 16.86 13.70
C GLN A 241 1.74 15.93 13.29
N TYR A 242 2.03 15.85 11.98
CA TYR A 242 3.06 15.00 11.39
C TYR A 242 3.98 15.85 10.49
N PRO A 243 4.98 16.56 11.05
CA PRO A 243 5.85 17.42 10.26
C PRO A 243 6.59 16.70 9.12
N GLN A 244 6.92 15.43 9.32
CA GLN A 244 7.54 14.60 8.28
C GLN A 244 6.67 14.47 7.03
N PHE A 245 5.34 14.41 7.17
CA PHE A 245 4.42 14.36 6.03
C PHE A 245 4.56 15.62 5.15
N GLY A 246 4.59 16.80 5.77
CA GLY A 246 4.78 18.05 5.03
C GLY A 246 6.15 18.10 4.33
N PHE A 247 7.20 17.58 4.99
CA PHE A 247 8.55 17.49 4.41
C PHE A 247 8.59 16.53 3.21
N ASP A 248 7.99 15.35 3.32
CA ASP A 248 7.98 14.33 2.27
C ASP A 248 7.21 14.82 1.03
N VAL A 249 6.03 15.44 1.24
CA VAL A 249 5.24 16.05 0.15
C VAL A 249 5.99 17.20 -0.51
N LEU A 250 6.57 18.12 0.28
CA LEU A 250 7.31 19.26 -0.27
C LEU A 250 8.53 18.81 -1.07
N SER A 251 9.28 17.83 -0.57
CA SER A 251 10.46 17.28 -1.25
C SER A 251 10.07 16.73 -2.63
N LEU A 252 9.01 15.91 -2.70
CA LEU A 252 8.53 15.38 -3.98
C LEU A 252 8.03 16.47 -4.95
N VAL A 253 7.35 17.51 -4.46
CA VAL A 253 6.92 18.64 -5.30
C VAL A 253 8.13 19.41 -5.85
N LEU A 254 9.16 19.62 -5.04
CA LEU A 254 10.40 20.29 -5.45
C LEU A 254 11.16 19.44 -6.48
N ASP A 255 11.29 18.14 -6.25
CA ASP A 255 11.93 17.19 -7.17
C ASP A 255 11.22 17.18 -8.53
N GLN A 256 9.88 17.11 -8.53
CA GLN A 256 9.08 17.19 -9.75
C GLN A 256 9.26 18.51 -10.49
N ARG A 257 9.35 19.62 -9.77
CA ARG A 257 9.58 20.94 -10.37
C ARG A 257 10.98 21.07 -10.96
N GLU A 258 12.00 20.55 -10.28
CA GLU A 258 13.38 20.54 -10.78
C GLU A 258 13.48 19.67 -12.04
N LYS A 259 12.88 18.49 -12.04
CA LYS A 259 12.80 17.60 -13.20
C LYS A 259 12.17 18.31 -14.41
N ARG A 260 10.99 18.92 -14.24
CA ARG A 260 10.31 19.69 -15.32
C ARG A 260 11.13 20.87 -15.82
N ALA A 261 11.90 21.53 -14.94
CA ALA A 261 12.76 22.64 -15.34
C ALA A 261 13.93 22.16 -16.21
N ARG A 262 14.58 21.04 -15.83
CA ARG A 262 15.65 20.42 -16.62
C ARG A 262 15.16 19.95 -17.98
N GLU A 263 14.02 19.26 -18.04
CA GLU A 263 13.39 18.83 -19.29
C GLU A 263 13.12 20.02 -20.23
N ARG A 264 12.62 21.14 -19.68
CA ARG A 264 12.39 22.37 -20.45
C ARG A 264 13.68 23.03 -20.96
N ASP A 265 14.77 22.95 -20.21
CA ASP A 265 16.06 23.50 -20.62
C ASP A 265 16.75 22.60 -21.67
N GLU A 266 16.56 21.28 -21.59
CA GLU A 266 17.03 20.29 -22.57
C GLU A 266 16.26 20.38 -23.90
N GLU A 267 14.93 20.46 -23.85
CA GLU A 267 14.09 20.76 -25.03
C GLU A 267 14.30 22.20 -25.55
N GLY A 268 14.80 23.08 -24.67
CA GLY A 268 15.10 24.49 -24.90
C GLY A 268 16.41 24.77 -25.63
N THR A 269 17.06 23.79 -26.27
CA THR A 269 18.16 24.01 -27.22
C THR A 269 17.66 24.03 -28.67
N PRO A 270 17.04 25.12 -29.17
CA PRO A 270 16.91 25.33 -30.59
C PRO A 270 18.28 25.72 -31.14
N GLY A 271 18.70 25.03 -32.21
CA GLY A 271 19.77 25.51 -33.07
C GLY A 271 19.59 27.01 -33.36
N GLY A 272 20.43 27.82 -32.72
CA GLY A 272 20.50 29.25 -32.89
C GLY A 272 21.05 29.59 -34.27
N GLY A 273 20.24 29.40 -35.31
CA GLY A 273 20.49 29.89 -36.66
C GLY A 273 20.27 31.39 -36.78
N ARG A 274 20.99 32.21 -36.00
CA ARG A 274 21.17 33.62 -36.30
C ARG A 274 22.20 33.75 -37.41
N GLY A 275 21.76 33.85 -38.66
CA GLY A 275 22.62 34.43 -39.72
C GLY A 275 22.41 33.91 -41.13
N ARG A 276 21.49 34.53 -41.88
CA ARG A 276 21.79 35.18 -43.17
C ARG A 276 20.52 35.83 -43.74
N LYS A 277 20.44 37.16 -43.59
CA LYS A 277 19.56 37.98 -44.44
C LYS A 277 19.96 37.72 -45.90
N ARG A 278 19.09 37.08 -46.68
CA ARG A 278 19.26 37.00 -48.14
C ARG A 278 19.15 38.41 -48.70
N MET A 279 20.27 38.91 -49.22
CA MET A 279 20.34 40.16 -49.96
C MET A 279 19.58 39.99 -51.28
N ARG A 280 18.58 40.86 -51.52
CA ARG A 280 17.85 40.90 -52.80
C ARG A 280 18.78 41.49 -53.87
N PRO A 281 18.94 40.87 -55.05
CA PRO A 281 19.61 41.53 -56.15
C PRO A 281 18.66 42.56 -56.79
N SER A 282 19.11 43.81 -56.84
CA SER A 282 18.55 44.83 -57.71
C SER A 282 19.00 44.54 -59.14
N VAL A 283 18.06 44.27 -60.05
CA VAL A 283 18.32 44.31 -61.49
C VAL A 283 18.08 45.73 -61.95
N ASN A 284 19.16 46.42 -62.29
CA ASN A 284 19.15 47.50 -63.28
C ASN A 284 19.47 46.86 -64.63
N VAL A 285 18.61 47.11 -65.62
CA VAL A 285 18.84 47.47 -67.04
C VAL A 285 17.50 47.30 -67.75
#